data_AF-A0A0P1B2F9-F1
#
_entry.id   AF-A0A0P1B2F9-F1
#
_cell.length_a   1.000
_cell.length_b   1.000
_cell.length_c   1.000
_cell.angle_alpha   90.00
_cell.angle_beta   90.00
_cell.angle_gamma   90.00
#
_symmetry.space_group_name_H-M   'P 1'
#
loop_
_entity.id
_entity.type
_entity.pdbx_description
1 polymer ?
#
loop_
_entity_poly.entity_id
_entity_poly.type
_entity_poly.pdbx_seq_one_letter_code
_entity_poly.pdbx_strand_id
1 'polypeptide(L)'
;MTKTTFIPMRTFAVLNAVPKERLGQVLTRVLDKMARNEVEVFSASEKSQLETILMLSGEQIDSIIDVTMTIYHDAAMFGHVDQNLLTSHGVDENVVHAIEKAWRKRGRSVAAQIAAFKMVCRPALQLRKTEWRLHLEMGSNKRSRQSKPLAILQLDLVGPSANENEKMDVEISHTELRSLFLQLNAIQAELDTSPL
;
A
#
# COMPACT_ATOMS: atom_id res chain seq x y z
N MET A 1 3.02 2.89 -28.58
CA MET A 1 2.77 1.69 -27.77
C MET A 1 3.52 1.86 -26.46
N THR A 2 2.92 2.55 -25.51
CA THR A 2 3.46 2.71 -24.16
C THR A 2 3.21 1.42 -23.41
N LYS A 3 4.30 0.79 -22.99
CA LYS A 3 4.31 -0.48 -22.27
C LYS A 3 3.69 -0.19 -20.89
N THR A 4 2.47 -0.67 -20.66
CA THR A 4 1.84 -0.65 -19.34
C THR A 4 2.74 -1.46 -18.41
N THR A 5 3.55 -0.77 -17.61
CA THR A 5 4.36 -1.39 -16.58
C THR A 5 3.40 -1.84 -15.49
N PHE A 6 2.97 -3.09 -15.57
CA PHE A 6 2.24 -3.75 -14.50
C PHE A 6 3.20 -3.85 -13.32
N ILE A 7 3.13 -2.89 -12.39
CA ILE A 7 3.84 -2.99 -11.12
C ILE A 7 3.09 -4.07 -10.35
N PRO A 8 3.71 -5.23 -10.06
CA PRO A 8 3.01 -6.28 -9.33
C PRO A 8 2.59 -5.71 -7.98
N MET A 9 1.28 -5.71 -7.72
CA MET A 9 0.74 -5.35 -6.41
C MET A 9 1.29 -6.34 -5.40
N ARG A 10 2.29 -5.89 -4.64
CA ARG A 10 2.94 -6.69 -3.60
C ARG A 10 1.87 -7.05 -2.55
N THR A 11 1.71 -8.34 -2.27
CA THR A 11 0.65 -8.82 -1.40
C THR A 11 1.04 -8.69 0.07
N PHE A 12 0.25 -7.96 0.85
CA PHE A 12 0.52 -7.73 2.27
C PHE A 12 0.44 -9.02 3.09
N ALA A 13 -0.31 -10.02 2.61
CA ALA A 13 -0.43 -11.36 3.20
C ALA A 13 0.91 -12.10 3.37
N VAL A 14 2.01 -11.67 2.73
CA VAL A 14 3.35 -12.23 2.96
C VAL A 14 3.78 -12.14 4.43
N LEU A 15 3.25 -11.16 5.18
CA LEU A 15 3.51 -11.00 6.61
C LEU A 15 2.98 -12.17 7.45
N ASN A 16 1.95 -12.87 6.98
CA ASN A 16 1.38 -14.02 7.69
C ASN A 16 2.33 -15.22 7.71
N ALA A 17 3.32 -15.26 6.82
CA ALA A 17 4.31 -16.34 6.77
C ALA A 17 5.37 -16.23 7.90
N VAL A 18 5.43 -15.10 8.62
CA VAL A 18 6.41 -14.89 9.69
C VAL A 18 5.93 -15.53 10.99
N PRO A 19 6.75 -16.38 11.65
CA PRO A 19 6.42 -16.94 12.95
C PRO A 19 6.12 -15.86 14.00
N LYS A 20 5.05 -16.04 14.77
CA LYS A 20 4.53 -15.04 15.73
C LYS A 20 5.57 -14.62 16.77
N GLU A 21 6.45 -15.54 17.16
CA GLU A 21 7.52 -15.32 18.16
C GLU A 21 8.60 -14.36 17.65
N ARG A 22 8.77 -14.27 16.32
CA ARG A 22 9.82 -13.48 15.65
C ARG A 22 9.27 -12.25 14.96
N LEU A 23 7.99 -12.24 14.59
CA LEU A 23 7.33 -11.11 13.95
C LEU A 23 7.58 -9.80 14.69
N GLY A 24 7.39 -9.77 16.01
CA GLY A 24 7.65 -8.56 16.80
C GLY A 24 9.10 -8.04 16.72
N GLN A 25 10.08 -8.94 16.62
CA GLN A 25 11.50 -8.59 16.49
C GLN A 25 11.79 -8.01 15.09
N VAL A 26 11.26 -8.64 14.03
CA VAL A 26 11.38 -8.16 12.65
C VAL A 26 10.74 -6.77 12.51
N LEU A 27 9.49 -6.63 12.99
CA LEU A 27 8.74 -5.38 12.98
C LEU A 27 9.48 -4.25 13.70
N THR A 28 10.04 -4.51 14.88
CA THR A 28 10.82 -3.50 15.62
C THR A 28 12.10 -3.15 14.88
N ARG A 29 12.82 -4.15 14.34
CA ARG A 29 14.07 -3.92 13.61
C ARG A 29 13.87 -3.07 12.36
N VAL A 30 12.83 -3.33 11.58
CA VAL A 30 12.47 -2.52 10.39
C VAL A 30 12.21 -1.08 10.81
N LEU A 31 11.38 -0.87 11.83
CA LEU A 31 11.04 0.46 12.34
C LEU A 31 12.26 1.24 12.84
N ASP A 32 13.17 0.56 13.53
CA ASP A 32 14.43 1.12 14.01
C ASP A 32 15.35 1.57 12.88
N LYS A 33 15.42 0.79 11.80
CA LYS A 33 16.24 1.05 10.63
C LYS A 33 15.67 2.18 9.79
N MET A 34 14.35 2.21 9.62
CA MET A 34 13.65 3.33 9.00
C MET A 34 13.87 4.64 9.76
N ALA A 35 13.81 4.63 11.08
CA ALA A 35 14.08 5.82 11.89
C ALA A 35 15.51 6.35 11.74
N ARG A 36 16.48 5.49 11.41
CA ARG A 36 17.88 5.87 11.15
C ARG A 36 18.18 6.14 9.68
N ASN A 37 17.19 6.08 8.80
CA ASN A 37 17.33 6.27 7.36
C ASN A 37 18.36 5.32 6.72
N GLU A 38 18.48 4.10 7.26
CA GLU A 38 19.38 3.08 6.72
C GLU A 38 18.73 2.37 5.52
N VAL A 39 19.47 2.27 4.41
CA VAL A 39 19.00 1.63 3.16
C VAL A 39 18.85 0.11 3.34
N GLU A 40 19.73 -0.51 4.13
CA GLU A 40 19.68 -1.95 4.42
C GLU A 40 19.15 -2.24 5.83
N VAL A 41 18.05 -2.99 5.91
CA VAL A 41 17.47 -3.40 7.20
C VAL A 41 18.27 -4.54 7.84
N PHE A 42 18.72 -5.49 7.03
CA PHE A 42 19.53 -6.64 7.43
C PHE A 42 20.74 -6.75 6.50
N SER A 43 21.91 -6.99 7.07
CA SER A 43 23.12 -7.34 6.33
C SER A 43 22.97 -8.70 5.65
N ALA A 44 23.81 -8.99 4.65
CA ALA A 44 23.83 -10.29 3.96
C ALA A 44 23.99 -11.49 4.92
N SER A 45 24.80 -11.30 5.97
CA SER A 45 24.99 -12.27 7.06
C SER A 45 23.69 -12.50 7.85
N GLU A 46 23.04 -11.42 8.32
CA GLU A 46 21.78 -11.51 9.06
C GLU A 46 20.66 -12.11 8.20
N LYS A 47 20.63 -11.78 6.89
CA LYS A 47 19.63 -12.30 5.96
C LYS A 47 19.76 -13.82 5.78
N SER A 48 20.97 -14.33 5.60
CA SER A 48 21.22 -15.78 5.52
C SER A 48 20.82 -16.51 6.82
N GLN A 49 21.03 -15.88 7.97
CA GLN A 49 20.55 -16.41 9.25
C GLN A 49 19.01 -16.39 9.35
N LEU A 50 18.36 -15.31 8.87
CA LEU A 50 16.91 -15.19 8.84
C LEU A 50 16.25 -16.20 7.90
N GLU A 51 16.84 -16.47 6.73
CA GLU A 51 16.37 -17.52 5.81
C GLU A 51 16.31 -18.87 6.53
N THR A 52 17.35 -19.19 7.32
CA THR A 52 17.43 -20.44 8.09
C THR A 52 16.42 -20.47 9.24
N ILE A 53 16.28 -19.37 9.99
CA ILE A 53 15.45 -19.30 11.20
C ILE A 53 13.95 -19.20 10.88
N LEU A 54 13.61 -18.44 9.84
CA LEU A 54 12.22 -18.22 9.43
C LEU A 54 11.73 -19.27 8.44
N MET A 55 12.64 -20.08 7.85
CA MET A 55 12.34 -21.01 6.77
C MET A 55 11.67 -20.31 5.57
N LEU A 56 12.12 -19.10 5.26
CA LEU A 56 11.64 -18.27 4.15
C LEU A 56 12.77 -18.02 3.15
N SER A 57 12.42 -17.82 1.88
CA SER A 57 13.41 -17.43 0.88
C SER A 57 13.86 -15.98 1.09
N GLY A 58 15.05 -15.64 0.59
CA GLY A 58 15.55 -14.26 0.61
C GLY A 58 14.59 -13.26 -0.06
N GLU A 59 13.90 -13.67 -1.12
CA GLU A 59 12.87 -12.87 -1.79
C GLU A 59 11.63 -12.63 -0.91
N GLN A 60 11.20 -13.65 -0.16
CA GLN A 60 10.09 -13.51 0.79
C GLN A 60 10.47 -12.56 1.92
N ILE A 61 11.70 -12.64 2.43
CA ILE A 61 12.21 -11.73 3.46
C ILE A 61 12.25 -10.29 2.94
N ASP A 62 12.75 -10.06 1.72
CA ASP A 62 12.73 -8.72 1.11
C ASP A 62 11.30 -8.22 0.95
N SER A 63 10.38 -9.08 0.51
CA SER A 63 8.96 -8.74 0.39
C SER A 63 8.34 -8.35 1.74
N ILE A 64 8.64 -9.09 2.81
CA ILE A 64 8.19 -8.78 4.17
C ILE A 64 8.73 -7.42 4.63
N ILE A 65 10.00 -7.14 4.39
CA ILE A 65 10.64 -5.87 4.75
C ILE A 65 9.96 -4.73 4.00
N ASP A 66 9.81 -4.86 2.68
CA ASP A 66 9.19 -3.85 1.82
C ASP A 66 7.75 -3.55 2.21
N VAL A 67 6.95 -4.59 2.49
CA VAL A 67 5.57 -4.43 2.96
C VAL A 67 5.56 -3.75 4.32
N THR A 68 6.38 -4.20 5.26
CA THR A 68 6.48 -3.59 6.61
C THR A 68 6.88 -2.11 6.54
N MET A 69 7.84 -1.77 5.67
CA MET A 69 8.23 -0.38 5.45
C MET A 69 7.09 0.45 4.88
N THR A 70 6.34 -0.09 3.94
CA THR A 70 5.18 0.59 3.34
C THR A 70 4.14 0.91 4.42
N ILE A 71 3.80 -0.07 5.26
CA ILE A 71 2.84 0.09 6.35
C ILE A 71 3.29 1.16 7.34
N TYR A 72 4.54 1.12 7.81
CA TYR A 72 5.03 2.10 8.78
C TYR A 72 5.22 3.48 8.21
N HIS A 73 5.50 3.58 6.92
CA HIS A 73 5.49 4.87 6.27
C HIS A 73 4.09 5.47 6.27
N ASP A 74 3.10 4.70 5.84
CA ASP A 74 1.72 5.19 5.78
C ASP A 74 1.23 5.53 7.18
N ALA A 75 1.59 4.71 8.18
CA ALA A 75 1.33 5.03 9.58
C ALA A 75 2.05 6.30 10.08
N ALA A 76 3.24 6.61 9.56
CA ALA A 76 3.94 7.85 9.87
C ALA A 76 3.26 9.08 9.25
N MET A 77 2.66 8.93 8.07
CA MET A 77 1.92 9.99 7.36
C MET A 77 0.55 10.25 7.98
N PHE A 78 -0.21 9.19 8.27
CA PHE A 78 -1.59 9.28 8.75
C PHE A 78 -1.70 9.21 10.29
N GLY A 79 -0.57 9.04 10.99
CA GLY A 79 -0.48 8.96 12.45
C GLY A 79 -0.90 7.62 13.07
N HIS A 80 -1.47 6.70 12.29
CA HIS A 80 -1.99 5.42 12.76
C HIS A 80 -1.84 4.31 11.72
N VAL A 81 -1.85 3.05 12.17
CA VAL A 81 -1.87 1.88 11.28
C VAL A 81 -3.31 1.63 10.85
N ASP A 82 -3.57 1.59 9.55
CA ASP A 82 -4.90 1.29 8.99
C ASP A 82 -5.17 -0.22 9.05
N GLN A 83 -5.92 -0.66 10.05
CA GLN A 83 -6.28 -2.07 10.23
C GLN A 83 -7.16 -2.60 9.09
N ASN A 84 -8.12 -1.80 8.63
CA ASN A 84 -9.10 -2.20 7.63
C ASN A 84 -8.40 -2.49 6.29
N LEU A 85 -7.45 -1.64 5.93
CA LEU A 85 -6.59 -1.85 4.77
C LEU A 85 -5.85 -3.18 4.89
N LEU A 86 -5.14 -3.42 6.00
CA LEU A 86 -4.36 -4.65 6.20
C LEU A 86 -5.23 -5.91 6.11
N THR A 87 -6.37 -5.93 6.79
CA THR A 87 -7.30 -7.06 6.76
C THR A 87 -7.89 -7.27 5.36
N SER A 88 -8.24 -6.20 4.65
CA SER A 88 -8.74 -6.29 3.27
C SER A 88 -7.69 -6.85 2.29
N HIS A 89 -6.40 -6.65 2.59
CA HIS A 89 -5.28 -7.22 1.83
C HIS A 89 -4.82 -8.60 2.34
N GLY A 90 -5.63 -9.25 3.19
CA GLY A 90 -5.42 -10.63 3.62
C GLY A 90 -4.40 -10.79 4.75
N VAL A 91 -4.10 -9.73 5.51
CA VAL A 91 -3.25 -9.84 6.71
C VAL A 91 -4.10 -10.36 7.87
N ASP A 92 -3.60 -11.39 8.57
CA ASP A 92 -4.30 -11.99 9.69
C ASP A 92 -4.41 -11.01 10.87
N GLU A 93 -5.53 -11.04 11.61
CA GLU A 93 -5.77 -10.15 12.76
C GLU A 93 -4.65 -10.17 13.80
N ASN A 94 -4.05 -11.34 14.05
CA ASN A 94 -2.93 -11.48 14.97
C ASN A 94 -1.68 -10.70 14.50
N VAL A 95 -1.45 -10.66 13.19
CA VAL A 95 -0.33 -9.96 12.55
C VAL A 95 -0.61 -8.46 12.56
N VAL A 96 -1.84 -8.05 12.24
CA VAL A 96 -2.29 -6.65 12.38
C VAL A 96 -2.04 -6.15 13.80
N HIS A 97 -2.48 -6.89 14.81
CA HIS A 97 -2.28 -6.51 16.22
C HIS A 97 -0.78 -6.40 16.60
N ALA A 98 0.08 -7.27 16.05
CA ALA A 98 1.52 -7.19 16.29
C ALA A 98 2.14 -5.92 15.68
N ILE A 99 1.71 -5.54 14.46
CA ILE A 99 2.12 -4.30 13.78
C ILE A 99 1.69 -3.08 14.58
N GLU A 100 0.44 -3.02 15.00
CA GLU A 100 -0.08 -1.92 15.82
C GLU A 100 0.67 -1.78 17.14
N LYS A 101 0.94 -2.91 17.81
CA LYS A 101 1.68 -2.93 19.06
C LYS A 101 3.09 -2.38 18.89
N ALA A 102 3.77 -2.74 17.80
CA ALA A 102 5.09 -2.21 17.47
C ALA A 102 5.04 -0.70 17.16
N TRP A 103 4.06 -0.26 16.35
CA TRP A 103 3.84 1.15 16.04
C TRP A 103 3.56 2.00 17.29
N ARG A 104 2.67 1.52 18.17
CA ARG A 104 2.30 2.21 19.42
C ARG A 104 3.49 2.37 20.37
N LYS A 105 4.37 1.37 20.42
CA LYS A 105 5.52 1.33 21.32
C LYS A 105 6.64 2.30 20.89
N ARG A 106 6.91 2.42 19.59
CA ARG A 106 8.03 3.23 19.08
C ARG A 106 7.72 4.07 17.85
N GLY A 107 6.86 3.60 16.96
CA GLY A 107 6.52 4.27 15.70
C GLY A 107 6.13 5.73 15.85
N ARG A 108 5.26 6.06 16.81
CA ARG A 108 4.81 7.44 17.04
C ARG A 108 5.94 8.42 17.39
N SER A 109 6.99 7.99 18.09
CA SER A 109 8.12 8.87 18.42
C SER A 109 9.07 9.11 17.26
N VAL A 110 9.07 8.23 16.25
CA VAL A 110 9.94 8.33 15.07
C VAL A 110 9.19 8.70 13.79
N ALA A 111 7.87 8.89 13.86
CA ALA A 111 7.01 9.16 12.72
C ALA A 111 7.48 10.36 11.89
N ALA A 112 7.84 11.47 12.53
CA ALA A 112 8.34 12.66 11.84
C ALA A 112 9.64 12.39 11.04
N GLN A 113 10.55 11.56 11.58
CA GLN A 113 11.81 11.20 10.91
C GLN A 113 11.54 10.32 9.69
N ILE A 114 10.65 9.33 9.85
CA ILE A 114 10.25 8.41 8.78
C ILE A 114 9.53 9.16 7.65
N ALA A 115 8.58 10.03 7.98
CA ALA A 115 7.82 10.80 6.99
C ALA A 115 8.72 11.77 6.20
N ALA A 116 9.63 12.47 6.89
CA ALA A 116 10.57 13.39 6.26
C ALA A 116 11.49 12.67 5.25
N PHE A 117 11.96 11.45 5.58
CA PHE A 117 12.84 10.70 4.71
C PHE A 117 12.17 10.24 3.41
N LYS A 118 10.93 9.74 3.47
CA LYS A 118 10.23 9.33 2.23
C LYS A 118 9.71 10.52 1.43
N MET A 119 9.36 11.67 2.02
CA MET A 119 9.12 12.89 1.23
C MET A 119 10.33 13.24 0.33
N VAL A 120 11.54 12.92 0.77
CA VAL A 120 12.79 13.12 0.01
C VAL A 120 13.04 11.99 -1.00
N CYS A 121 12.69 10.73 -0.68
CA CYS A 121 13.03 9.57 -1.53
C CYS A 121 11.92 9.09 -2.49
N ARG A 122 10.64 9.31 -2.17
CA ARG A 122 9.47 9.05 -3.01
C ARG A 122 8.43 10.13 -2.74
N PRO A 123 8.50 11.22 -3.48
CA PRO A 123 7.59 12.31 -3.23
C PRO A 123 6.16 11.88 -3.58
N ALA A 124 5.21 12.28 -2.74
CA ALA A 124 3.81 11.87 -2.90
C ALA A 124 3.26 12.43 -4.22
N LEU A 125 2.86 11.53 -5.11
CA LEU A 125 2.10 11.90 -6.31
C LEU A 125 0.77 12.49 -5.86
N GLN A 126 0.50 13.73 -6.25
CA GLN A 126 -0.76 14.40 -5.97
C GLN A 126 -1.71 14.22 -7.16
N LEU A 127 -2.92 13.74 -6.88
CA LEU A 127 -3.98 13.69 -7.88
C LEU A 127 -4.43 15.13 -8.19
N ARG A 128 -4.07 15.62 -9.37
CA ARG A 128 -4.38 17.00 -9.80
C ARG A 128 -5.74 17.08 -10.47
N LYS A 129 -6.05 16.09 -11.31
CA LYS A 129 -7.27 16.11 -12.13
C LYS A 129 -7.79 14.69 -12.32
N THR A 130 -9.11 14.57 -12.27
CA THR A 130 -9.83 13.36 -12.63
C THR A 130 -10.80 13.68 -13.74
N GLU A 131 -10.73 12.93 -14.84
CA GLU A 131 -11.77 12.90 -15.87
C GLU A 131 -12.43 11.53 -15.88
N TRP A 132 -13.67 11.46 -16.35
CA TRP A 132 -14.37 10.19 -16.47
C TRP A 132 -15.20 10.14 -17.75
N ARG A 133 -15.30 8.94 -18.32
CA ARG A 133 -16.15 8.65 -19.49
C ARG A 133 -16.85 7.31 -19.31
N LEU A 134 -18.12 7.25 -19.71
CA LEU A 134 -18.88 5.99 -19.73
C LEU A 134 -18.87 5.43 -21.15
N HIS A 135 -18.26 4.25 -21.31
CA HIS A 135 -18.34 3.44 -22.51
C HIS A 135 -19.44 2.41 -22.37
N LEU A 136 -20.17 2.17 -23.46
CA LEU A 136 -21.17 1.12 -23.55
C LEU A 136 -20.68 0.10 -24.58
N GLU A 137 -20.18 -1.05 -24.12
CA GLU A 137 -19.79 -2.12 -25.02
C GLU A 137 -21.03 -2.91 -25.44
N MET A 138 -21.40 -2.83 -26.73
CA MET A 138 -22.57 -3.52 -27.27
C MET A 138 -22.22 -4.99 -27.55
N GLY A 139 -22.90 -5.93 -26.91
CA GLY A 139 -22.74 -7.36 -27.19
C GLY A 139 -23.11 -7.70 -28.63
N SER A 140 -22.19 -8.37 -29.36
CA SER A 140 -22.34 -8.70 -30.78
C SER A 140 -23.23 -9.91 -31.08
N ASN A 141 -23.73 -10.61 -30.04
CA ASN A 141 -24.51 -11.84 -30.21
C ASN A 141 -26.02 -11.57 -30.32
N LYS A 142 -26.62 -12.00 -31.44
CA LYS A 142 -28.04 -11.83 -31.80
C LYS A 142 -29.06 -12.34 -30.76
N ARG A 143 -28.66 -13.13 -29.77
CA ARG A 143 -29.53 -13.70 -28.72
C ARG A 143 -29.44 -13.02 -27.35
N SER A 144 -28.40 -12.23 -27.08
CA SER A 144 -28.28 -11.47 -25.83
C SER A 144 -27.79 -10.06 -26.17
N ARG A 145 -28.74 -9.15 -26.42
CA ARG A 145 -28.48 -7.70 -26.53
C ARG A 145 -28.10 -7.10 -25.16
N GLN A 146 -27.14 -7.70 -24.47
CA GLN A 146 -26.64 -7.16 -23.22
C GLN A 146 -25.48 -6.24 -23.56
N SER A 147 -25.71 -4.95 -23.40
CA SER A 147 -24.65 -3.96 -23.39
C SER A 147 -24.01 -3.93 -22.01
N LYS A 148 -22.67 -3.98 -21.95
CA LYS A 148 -21.94 -3.87 -20.69
C LYS A 148 -21.44 -2.43 -20.54
N PRO A 149 -21.95 -1.65 -19.58
CA PRO A 149 -21.40 -0.34 -19.28
C PRO A 149 -20.04 -0.49 -18.60
N LEU A 150 -19.05 0.27 -19.06
CA LEU A 150 -17.70 0.35 -18.54
C LEU A 150 -17.34 1.82 -18.32
N ALA A 151 -16.97 2.20 -17.10
CA ALA A 151 -16.46 3.53 -16.82
C ALA A 151 -14.95 3.56 -17.03
N ILE A 152 -14.43 4.61 -17.64
CA ILE A 152 -13.00 4.91 -17.73
C ILE A 152 -12.74 6.12 -16.86
N LEU A 153 -11.91 5.97 -15.82
CA LEU A 153 -11.39 7.07 -15.02
C LEU A 153 -9.99 7.42 -15.50
N GLN A 154 -9.74 8.69 -15.80
CA GLN A 154 -8.43 9.20 -16.15
C GLN A 154 -7.91 10.04 -14.99
N LEU A 155 -6.75 9.65 -14.45
CA LEU A 155 -6.14 10.23 -13.27
C LEU A 155 -4.83 10.91 -13.69
N ASP A 156 -4.79 12.23 -13.56
CA ASP A 156 -3.58 13.03 -13.76
C ASP A 156 -2.88 13.19 -12.40
N LEU A 157 -1.78 12.46 -12.23
CA LEU A 157 -0.93 12.47 -11.06
C LEU A 157 0.27 13.39 -11.30
N VAL A 158 0.64 14.14 -10.26
CA VAL A 158 1.74 15.11 -10.32
C VAL A 158 2.73 14.83 -9.22
N GLY A 159 3.97 14.59 -9.61
CA GLY A 159 5.11 14.57 -8.70
C GLY A 159 5.61 15.98 -8.36
N PRO A 160 6.55 16.09 -7.41
CA PRO A 160 7.14 17.37 -7.00
C PRO A 160 8.07 17.97 -8.06
N SER A 161 8.48 17.17 -9.05
CA SER A 161 9.26 17.62 -10.20
C SER A 161 8.38 17.54 -11.45
N ALA A 162 8.56 18.50 -12.36
CA ALA A 162 7.74 18.58 -13.58
C ALA A 162 7.84 17.34 -14.50
N ASN A 163 8.87 16.52 -14.29
CA ASN A 163 9.14 15.31 -15.07
C ASN A 163 8.47 14.04 -14.51
N GLU A 164 7.83 14.12 -13.34
CA GLU A 164 7.19 13.00 -12.65
C GLU A 164 5.66 13.03 -12.78
N ASN A 165 5.13 13.77 -13.76
CA ASN A 165 3.70 13.75 -14.04
C ASN A 165 3.32 12.45 -14.74
N GLU A 166 2.32 11.77 -14.20
CA GLU A 166 1.81 10.50 -14.71
C GLU A 166 0.33 10.63 -15.07
N LYS A 167 -0.08 10.00 -16.17
CA LYS A 167 -1.48 9.86 -16.54
C LYS A 167 -1.85 8.39 -16.50
N MET A 168 -2.85 8.05 -15.70
CA MET A 168 -3.33 6.69 -15.53
C MET A 168 -4.79 6.58 -15.95
N ASP A 169 -5.07 5.68 -16.90
CA ASP A 169 -6.43 5.33 -17.30
C ASP A 169 -6.83 4.02 -16.61
N VAL A 170 -7.96 4.03 -15.91
CA VAL A 170 -8.50 2.89 -15.17
C VAL A 170 -9.86 2.53 -15.73
N GLU A 171 -10.00 1.30 -16.19
CA GLU A 171 -11.27 0.72 -16.61
C GLU A 171 -11.98 0.09 -15.42
N ILE A 172 -13.25 0.45 -15.21
CA ILE A 172 -14.01 0.11 -14.01
C ILE A 172 -15.41 -0.37 -14.42
N SER A 173 -15.77 -1.56 -13.98
CA SER A 173 -17.13 -2.09 -14.13
C SER A 173 -18.12 -1.39 -13.19
N HIS A 174 -19.43 -1.56 -13.43
CA HIS A 174 -20.46 -0.99 -12.55
C HIS A 174 -20.30 -1.41 -11.08
N THR A 175 -19.96 -2.67 -10.82
CA THR A 175 -19.77 -3.20 -9.46
C THR A 175 -18.55 -2.59 -8.77
N GLU A 176 -17.44 -2.44 -9.50
CA GLU A 176 -16.21 -1.83 -8.97
C GLU A 176 -16.41 -0.33 -8.73
N LEU A 177 -17.13 0.38 -9.63
CA LEU A 177 -17.43 1.79 -9.47
C LEU A 177 -18.29 2.04 -8.22
N ARG A 178 -19.28 1.17 -7.99
CA ARG A 178 -20.08 1.22 -6.76
C ARG A 178 -19.23 0.97 -5.52
N SER A 179 -18.31 0.01 -5.57
CA SER A 179 -17.38 -0.26 -4.47
C SER A 179 -16.49 0.95 -4.18
N LEU A 180 -15.92 1.56 -5.23
CA LEU A 180 -15.09 2.76 -5.12
C LEU A 180 -15.86 3.91 -4.48
N PHE A 181 -17.10 4.16 -4.91
CA PHE A 181 -17.96 5.20 -4.31
C PHE A 181 -18.18 4.99 -2.81
N LEU A 182 -18.48 3.75 -2.40
CA LEU A 182 -18.68 3.43 -0.98
C LEU A 182 -17.41 3.63 -0.16
N GLN A 183 -16.25 3.24 -0.70
CA GLN A 183 -14.95 3.44 -0.04
C GLN A 183 -14.60 4.92 0.10
N LEU A 184 -14.78 5.73 -0.95
CA LEU A 184 -14.55 7.17 -0.89
C LEU A 184 -15.48 7.85 0.14
N ASN A 185 -16.74 7.41 0.22
CA ASN A 185 -17.68 7.95 1.19
C ASN A 185 -17.30 7.58 2.64
N ALA A 186 -16.74 6.38 2.86
CA ALA A 186 -16.21 5.99 4.16
C ALA A 186 -15.01 6.85 4.56
N ILE A 187 -14.07 7.08 3.63
CA ILE A 187 -12.92 7.97 3.85
C ILE A 187 -13.40 9.39 4.18
N GLN A 188 -14.38 9.93 3.44
CA GLN A 188 -14.93 11.25 3.72
C GLN A 188 -15.52 11.34 5.13
N ALA A 189 -16.28 10.33 5.56
CA ALA A 189 -16.85 10.28 6.90
C ALA A 189 -15.76 10.26 7.99
N GLU A 190 -14.67 9.52 7.79
CA GLU A 190 -13.53 9.51 8.72
C GLU A 190 -12.85 10.88 8.80
N LEU A 191 -12.62 11.54 7.66
CA LEU A 191 -12.04 12.87 7.59
C LEU A 191 -12.90 13.92 8.29
N ASP A 192 -14.23 13.87 8.13
CA ASP A 192 -15.16 14.80 8.77
C ASP A 192 -15.21 14.63 10.30
N THR A 193 -14.88 13.43 10.81
CA THR A 193 -14.85 13.13 12.26
C THR A 193 -13.53 13.46 12.93
N SER A 194 -12.43 13.62 12.18
CA SER A 194 -11.14 14.03 12.74
C SER A 194 -11.08 15.55 12.89
N PRO A 195 -11.07 16.10 14.13
CA PRO A 195 -10.81 17.51 14.32
C PRO A 195 -9.36 17.81 13.89
N LEU A 196 -9.21 18.80 13.01
CA LEU A 196 -7.93 19.41 12.64
C LEU A 196 -7.13 19.87 13.86
#